data_AF-A0A8T2RAZ5-F1
#
_entry.id   AF-A0A8T2RAZ5-F1
#
_cell.length_a   1.000
_cell.length_b   1.000
_cell.length_c   1.000
_cell.angle_alpha   90.00
_cell.angle_beta   90.00
_cell.angle_gamma   90.00
#
_symmetry.space_group_name_H-M   'P 1'
#
loop_
_entity.id
_entity.type
_entity.pdbx_description
1 polymer ?
#
loop_
_entity_poly.entity_id
_entity_poly.type
_entity_poly.pdbx_seq_one_letter_code
_entity_poly.pdbx_strand_id
1 'polypeptide(L)'
;MHLGNLFVVDRTYNPENGRGRKNPVSREQAMKELLDVINSTRPDNFNPRIVEQRDDYIYVEYESPIFGFVDDVEFWFRPGERSLVEYRSASRIGQTDFDINRKRIRVLRLALEKKGWQSVMS
;
A
#
# COMPACT_ATOMS: atom_id res chain seq x y z
N MET A 1 21.02 3.75 -12.25
CA MET A 1 19.75 3.06 -11.95
C MET A 1 18.81 4.14 -11.43
N HIS A 2 17.92 4.66 -12.27
CA HIS A 2 17.10 5.83 -11.92
C HIS A 2 16.04 5.41 -10.92
N LEU A 3 16.17 5.88 -9.67
CA LEU A 3 15.17 5.73 -8.62
C LEU A 3 13.93 6.53 -9.03
N GLY A 4 13.02 5.89 -9.78
CA GLY A 4 11.70 6.43 -10.09
C GLY A 4 10.90 6.59 -8.80
N ASN A 5 10.40 7.81 -8.56
CA ASN A 5 9.46 8.23 -7.52
C ASN A 5 9.27 7.26 -6.33
N LEU A 6 10.21 7.26 -5.39
CA LEU A 6 10.08 6.56 -4.12
C LEU A 6 9.11 7.33 -3.20
N PHE A 7 7.81 6.98 -3.23
CA PHE A 7 6.89 7.44 -2.19
C PHE A 7 6.93 6.45 -1.03
N VAL A 8 7.56 6.84 0.08
CA VAL A 8 7.44 6.15 1.36
C VAL A 8 6.47 6.93 2.23
N VAL A 9 5.41 6.29 2.71
CA VAL A 9 4.57 6.88 3.74
C VAL A 9 4.23 5.80 4.75
N ASP A 10 4.37 6.19 6.01
CA ASP A 10 4.10 5.29 7.12
C ASP A 10 2.62 5.33 7.47
N ARG A 11 2.05 4.16 7.64
CA ARG A 11 0.69 4.01 8.16
C ARG A 11 0.69 3.19 9.41
N THR A 12 -0.20 3.56 10.32
CA THR A 12 -0.56 2.71 11.44
C THR A 12 -1.89 2.03 11.18
N TYR A 13 -1.93 0.71 11.35
CA TYR A 13 -3.18 -0.04 11.37
C TYR A 13 -3.82 -0.04 12.77
N ASN A 14 -3.19 0.52 13.80
CA ASN A 14 -3.76 0.69 15.13
C ASN A 14 -3.47 2.11 15.66
N PRO A 15 -4.12 3.15 15.11
CA PRO A 15 -3.94 4.51 15.59
C PRO A 15 -4.43 4.67 17.04
N GLU A 16 -3.66 5.40 17.86
CA GLU A 16 -3.97 5.63 19.29
C GLU A 16 -5.29 6.38 19.52
N ASN A 17 -5.61 7.33 18.62
CA ASN A 17 -6.87 8.07 18.63
C ASN A 17 -8.03 7.31 17.96
N GLY A 18 -7.82 6.06 17.56
CA GLY A 18 -8.80 5.24 16.85
C GLY A 18 -8.88 3.82 17.39
N ARG A 19 -8.87 2.83 16.49
CA ARG A 19 -9.05 1.43 16.88
C ARG A 19 -7.91 0.90 17.75
N GLY A 20 -6.71 1.49 17.70
CA GLY A 20 -5.57 1.06 18.51
C GLY A 20 -5.80 1.12 20.02
N ARG A 21 -6.64 2.04 20.52
CA ARG A 21 -6.97 2.14 21.94
C ARG A 21 -8.20 1.32 22.36
N LYS A 22 -9.19 1.18 21.47
CA LYS A 22 -10.47 0.53 21.80
C LYS A 22 -10.50 -0.96 21.46
N ASN A 23 -10.06 -1.31 20.25
CA ASN A 23 -10.11 -2.65 19.67
C ASN A 23 -8.95 -2.81 18.66
N PRO A 24 -7.70 -2.97 19.14
CA PRO A 24 -6.56 -3.11 18.25
C PRO A 24 -6.68 -4.41 17.45
N VAL A 25 -6.28 -4.37 16.18
CA VAL A 25 -6.23 -5.55 15.32
C VAL A 25 -4.83 -6.16 15.30
N SER A 26 -4.73 -7.46 15.09
CA SER A 26 -3.45 -8.14 14.90
C SER A 26 -2.82 -7.77 13.55
N ARG A 27 -1.52 -8.00 13.41
CA ARG A 27 -0.82 -7.90 12.11
C ARG A 27 -1.47 -8.78 11.04
N GLU A 28 -1.87 -10.00 11.41
CA GLU A 28 -2.57 -10.93 10.51
C GLU A 28 -3.90 -10.36 10.01
N GLN A 29 -4.71 -9.78 10.91
CA GLN A 29 -5.95 -9.14 10.51
C GLN A 29 -5.70 -7.91 9.64
N ALA A 30 -4.68 -7.10 9.95
CA ALA A 30 -4.27 -5.97 9.11
C ALA A 30 -3.79 -6.44 7.71
N MET A 31 -3.02 -7.52 7.63
CA MET A 31 -2.60 -8.15 6.38
C MET A 31 -3.80 -8.54 5.52
N LYS A 32 -4.81 -9.17 6.13
CA LYS A 32 -6.06 -9.53 5.46
C LYS A 32 -6.80 -8.29 4.92
N GLU A 33 -6.90 -7.23 5.72
CA GLU A 33 -7.53 -5.98 5.28
C GLU A 33 -6.78 -5.33 4.11
N LEU A 34 -5.46 -5.36 4.13
CA LEU A 34 -4.63 -4.84 3.05
C LEU A 34 -4.84 -5.66 1.76
N LEU A 35 -4.84 -6.99 1.86
CA LEU A 35 -5.15 -7.87 0.73
C LEU A 35 -6.56 -7.64 0.18
N ASP A 36 -7.56 -7.45 1.04
CA ASP A 36 -8.92 -7.10 0.63
C ASP A 36 -8.91 -5.79 -0.18
N VAL A 37 -8.19 -4.77 0.29
CA VAL A 37 -8.10 -3.46 -0.38
C VAL A 37 -7.38 -3.59 -1.73
N ILE A 38 -6.25 -4.28 -1.78
CA ILE A 38 -5.52 -4.54 -3.03
C ILE A 38 -6.46 -5.23 -4.04
N ASN A 39 -7.14 -6.29 -3.63
CA ASN A 39 -7.99 -7.08 -4.52
C ASN A 39 -9.28 -6.39 -4.92
N SER A 40 -9.83 -5.50 -4.09
CA SER A 40 -11.09 -4.78 -4.37
C SER A 40 -10.91 -3.42 -5.05
N THR A 41 -9.69 -2.91 -5.12
CA THR A 41 -9.40 -1.63 -5.80
C THR A 41 -8.75 -1.86 -7.16
N ARG A 42 -9.12 -1.00 -8.13
CA ARG A 42 -8.60 -1.00 -9.51
C ARG A 42 -8.34 0.45 -9.96
N PRO A 43 -7.35 1.15 -9.37
CA PRO A 43 -7.06 2.52 -9.75
C PRO A 43 -6.64 2.57 -11.23
N ASP A 44 -7.28 3.44 -12.01
CA ASP A 44 -7.07 3.59 -13.45
C ASP A 44 -7.20 2.27 -14.26
N ASN A 45 -8.04 1.35 -13.77
CA ASN A 45 -8.24 -0.01 -14.31
C ASN A 45 -7.00 -0.91 -14.29
N PHE A 46 -5.97 -0.55 -13.53
CA PHE A 46 -4.80 -1.42 -13.35
C PHE A 46 -5.20 -2.69 -12.59
N ASN A 47 -4.70 -3.83 -13.06
CA ASN A 47 -4.91 -5.10 -12.39
C ASN A 47 -3.77 -5.36 -11.39
N PRO A 48 -4.07 -5.56 -10.10
CA PRO A 48 -3.08 -5.97 -9.12
C PRO A 48 -2.76 -7.45 -9.31
N ARG A 49 -1.48 -7.78 -9.18
CA ARG A 49 -0.97 -9.14 -9.11
C ARG A 49 -0.05 -9.23 -7.90
N ILE A 50 -0.46 -9.99 -6.89
CA ILE A 50 0.40 -10.26 -5.73
C ILE A 50 1.53 -11.18 -6.21
N VAL A 51 2.76 -10.67 -6.15
CA VAL A 51 3.95 -11.38 -6.61
C VAL A 51 4.62 -12.11 -5.43
N GLU A 52 4.62 -11.50 -4.26
CA GLU A 52 5.17 -12.08 -3.05
C GLU A 52 4.29 -11.74 -1.85
N GLN A 53 4.08 -12.73 -0.98
CA GLN A 53 3.43 -12.56 0.30
C GLN A 53 4.23 -13.33 1.35
N ARG A 54 4.68 -12.61 2.38
CA ARG A 54 5.32 -13.14 3.59
C ARG A 54 4.55 -12.65 4.81
N ASP A 55 4.92 -13.12 5.99
CA ASP A 55 4.25 -12.79 7.25
C ASP A 55 4.27 -11.28 7.58
N ASP A 56 5.24 -10.55 7.06
CA ASP A 56 5.48 -9.14 7.32
C ASP A 56 5.61 -8.30 6.04
N TYR A 57 5.34 -8.87 4.87
CA TYR A 57 5.62 -8.19 3.61
C TYR A 57 4.69 -8.62 2.48
N ILE A 58 4.25 -7.65 1.68
CA ILE A 58 3.54 -7.89 0.42
C ILE A 58 4.22 -7.13 -0.69
N TYR A 59 4.43 -7.79 -1.82
CA TYR A 59 4.80 -7.15 -3.08
C TYR A 59 3.71 -7.39 -4.13
N VAL A 60 3.27 -6.30 -4.75
CA VAL A 60 2.22 -6.26 -5.77
C VAL A 60 2.75 -5.56 -7.01
N GLU A 61 2.50 -6.17 -8.17
CA GLU A 61 2.59 -5.49 -9.45
C GLU A 61 1.22 -4.97 -9.88
N TYR A 62 1.16 -3.73 -10.32
CA TYR A 62 -0.02 -3.16 -10.96
C TYR A 62 0.27 -3.01 -12.45
N GLU A 63 -0.47 -3.76 -13.28
CA GLU A 63 -0.32 -3.76 -14.73
C GLU A 63 -1.42 -2.92 -15.41
N SER A 64 -1.00 -2.03 -16.30
CA SER A 64 -1.90 -1.26 -17.17
C SER A 64 -2.47 -2.17 -18.26
N PRO A 65 -3.81 -2.31 -18.37
CA PRO A 65 -4.40 -3.18 -19.39
C PRO A 65 -4.23 -2.65 -20.83
N ILE A 66 -3.95 -1.36 -21.01
CA ILE A 66 -3.92 -0.72 -22.34
C ILE A 66 -2.48 -0.62 -22.87
N PHE A 67 -1.51 -0.32 -22.01
CA PHE A 67 -0.14 -0.02 -22.41
C PHE A 67 0.91 -1.00 -21.87
N GLY A 68 0.50 -1.99 -21.05
CA GLY A 68 1.42 -3.00 -20.48
C GLY A 68 2.43 -2.43 -19.48
N PHE A 69 2.19 -1.21 -18.99
CA PHE A 69 3.03 -0.59 -17.97
C PHE A 69 2.87 -1.30 -16.64
N VAL A 70 3.98 -1.67 -16.02
CA VAL A 70 3.99 -2.33 -14.71
C VAL A 70 4.60 -1.39 -13.69
N ASP A 71 3.85 -1.19 -12.61
CA ASP A 71 4.30 -0.46 -11.43
C ASP A 71 4.41 -1.41 -10.25
N ASP A 72 5.47 -1.26 -9.49
CA ASP A 72 5.74 -2.02 -8.29
C ASP A 72 5.16 -1.28 -7.06
N VAL A 73 4.47 -2.01 -6.19
CA VAL A 73 4.01 -1.53 -4.87
C VAL A 73 4.39 -2.57 -3.82
N GLU A 74 5.10 -2.13 -2.79
CA GLU A 74 5.55 -2.97 -1.69
C GLU A 74 4.99 -2.44 -0.38
N PHE A 75 4.63 -3.34 0.52
CA PHE A 75 4.17 -3.06 1.87
C PHE A 75 5.00 -3.86 2.85
N TRP A 76 5.61 -3.19 3.82
CA TRP A 76 6.43 -3.81 4.84
C TRP A 76 5.92 -3.49 6.24
N PHE A 77 5.53 -4.54 6.97
CA PHE A 77 5.06 -4.47 8.35
C PHE A 77 6.27 -4.50 9.28
N ARG A 78 6.69 -3.34 9.76
CA ARG A 78 7.92 -3.20 10.54
C ARG A 78 7.91 -4.08 11.80
N PRO A 79 8.98 -4.85 12.05
CA PRO A 79 9.14 -5.56 13.31
C PRO A 79 9.40 -4.57 14.46
N GLY A 80 8.87 -4.85 15.65
CA GLY A 80 9.14 -4.08 16.88
C GLY A 80 8.40 -2.73 16.99
N GLU A 81 8.13 -2.05 15.88
CA GLU A 81 7.34 -0.82 15.85
C GLU A 81 5.84 -1.16 15.82
N ARG A 82 5.12 -0.87 16.91
CA ARG A 82 3.74 -1.32 17.08
C ARG A 82 2.86 -0.77 15.98
N SER A 83 2.42 -1.70 15.13
CA SER A 83 1.38 -1.52 14.12
C SER A 83 1.70 -0.61 12.94
N LEU A 84 2.99 -0.41 12.62
CA LEU A 84 3.41 0.36 11.47
C LEU A 84 3.57 -0.50 10.20
N VAL A 85 3.20 0.10 9.08
CA VAL A 85 3.39 -0.41 7.73
C VAL A 85 3.97 0.72 6.90
N GLU A 86 5.15 0.48 6.35
CA GLU A 86 5.70 1.30 5.29
C GLU A 86 5.16 0.79 3.96
N TYR A 87 4.89 1.70 3.05
CA TYR A 87 4.68 1.30 1.66
C TYR A 87 5.61 2.07 0.75
N ARG A 88 6.03 1.38 -0.32
CA ARG A 88 6.85 1.92 -1.40
C ARG A 88 6.09 1.72 -2.70
N SER A 89 6.20 2.67 -3.63
CA SER A 89 5.84 2.40 -5.02
C SER A 89 6.88 2.97 -5.97
N ALA A 90 7.10 2.28 -7.09
CA ALA A 90 8.04 2.67 -8.14
C ALA A 90 7.51 2.23 -9.51
N SER A 91 7.66 3.08 -10.53
CA SER A 91 7.35 2.69 -11.91
C SER A 91 8.57 2.08 -12.58
N ARG A 92 8.37 1.02 -13.37
CA ARG A 92 9.46 0.38 -14.15
C ARG A 92 9.85 1.18 -15.38
N ILE A 93 8.93 1.98 -15.90
CA ILE A 93 9.17 2.90 -17.00
C ILE A 93 9.38 4.26 -16.33
N GLY A 94 10.53 4.90 -16.58
CA GLY A 94 10.96 6.10 -15.85
C GLY A 94 9.97 7.28 -15.87
N GLN A 95 10.39 8.36 -15.20
CA GLN A 95 9.71 9.60 -14.75
C GLN A 95 8.68 10.34 -15.64
N THR A 96 8.20 9.80 -16.76
CA THR A 96 7.07 10.36 -17.53
C THR A 96 5.72 9.95 -16.93
N ASP A 97 5.51 10.17 -15.63
CA ASP A 97 4.30 9.65 -14.97
C ASP A 97 3.29 10.77 -14.66
N PHE A 98 2.13 10.70 -15.31
CA PHE A 98 0.98 11.61 -15.23
C PHE A 98 0.20 11.47 -13.90
N ASP A 99 0.90 11.49 -12.78
CA ASP A 99 0.36 11.34 -11.42
C ASP A 99 -0.32 9.99 -11.14
N ILE A 100 -0.15 8.98 -12.01
CA ILE A 100 -0.83 7.67 -11.90
C ILE A 100 -0.41 6.97 -10.61
N ASN A 101 0.90 6.95 -10.31
CA ASN A 101 1.39 6.40 -9.06
C ASN A 101 0.75 7.07 -7.82
N ARG A 102 0.70 8.40 -7.81
CA ARG A 102 0.09 9.17 -6.72
C ARG A 102 -1.41 8.89 -6.58
N LYS A 103 -2.13 8.76 -7.70
CA LYS A 103 -3.55 8.39 -7.71
C LYS A 103 -3.76 6.99 -7.12
N ARG A 104 -2.97 6.00 -7.52
CA ARG A 104 -3.01 4.63 -6.99
C ARG A 104 -2.81 4.62 -5.48
N ILE A 105 -1.73 5.24 -5.01
CA ILE A 105 -1.43 5.36 -3.59
C ILE A 105 -2.58 6.04 -2.84
N ARG A 106 -3.16 7.10 -3.41
CA ARG A 106 -4.32 7.79 -2.81
C ARG A 106 -5.55 6.88 -2.70
N VAL A 107 -5.86 6.10 -3.73
CA VAL A 107 -7.00 5.18 -3.72
C VAL A 107 -6.82 4.10 -2.65
N LEU A 108 -5.64 3.48 -2.59
CA LEU A 108 -5.32 2.46 -1.58
C LEU A 108 -5.40 3.05 -0.17
N ARG A 109 -4.83 4.24 0.03
CA ARG A 109 -4.92 4.99 1.29
C ARG A 109 -6.36 5.20 1.74
N LEU A 110 -7.21 5.76 0.88
CA LEU A 110 -8.60 6.07 1.23
C LEU A 110 -9.39 4.79 1.55
N ALA A 111 -9.10 3.68 0.89
CA ALA A 111 -9.72 2.39 1.18
C ALA A 111 -9.26 1.81 2.53
N LEU A 112 -7.98 1.93 2.88
CA LEU A 112 -7.45 1.52 4.18
C LEU A 112 -7.97 2.41 5.32
N GLU A 113 -8.14 3.72 5.08
CA GLU A 113 -8.74 4.63 6.06
C GLU A 113 -10.16 4.23 6.45
N LYS A 114 -10.96 3.73 5.49
CA LYS A 114 -12.29 3.16 5.78
C LYS A 114 -12.23 1.89 6.65
N LYS A 115 -11.11 1.17 6.64
CA LYS A 115 -10.86 0.02 7.54
C LYS A 115 -10.32 0.47 8.92
N GLY A 116 -10.05 1.77 9.11
CA GLY A 116 -9.56 2.33 10.38
C GLY A 116 -8.04 2.50 10.46
N TRP A 117 -7.32 2.36 9.34
CA TRP A 117 -5.91 2.72 9.25
C TRP A 117 -5.74 4.24 9.21
N GLN A 118 -4.59 4.75 9.63
CA GLN A 118 -4.27 6.17 9.55
C GLN A 118 -2.83 6.39 9.10
N SER A 119 -2.57 7.54 8.48
CA SER A 119 -1.21 8.00 8.24
C SER A 119 -0.56 8.31 9.60
N VAL A 120 0.69 7.90 9.77
CA VAL A 120 1.53 8.47 10.84
C VAL A 120 1.94 9.85 10.33
N MET A 121 1.71 10.90 11.11
CA MET A 121 2.22 12.22 10.74
C MET A 121 3.75 12.15 10.83
N SER A 122 4.43 12.28 9.69
CA SER A 122 5.86 12.63 9.62
C SER A 122 6.05 14.11 9.90
#